data_AF-A0A2S2B4I8-F1
#
_entry.id   AF-A0A2S2B4I8-F1
#
_cell.length_a   1.000
_cell.length_b   1.000
_cell.length_c   1.000
_cell.angle_alpha   90.00
_cell.angle_beta   90.00
_cell.angle_gamma   90.00
#
_symmetry.space_group_name_H-M   'P 1'
#
loop_
_entity.id
_entity.type
_entity.pdbx_description
1 polymer ?
#
loop_
_entity_poly.entity_id
_entity_poly.type
_entity_poly.pdbx_seq_one_letter_code
_entity_poly.pdbx_strand_id
1 'polypeptide(L)'
;MHIPTQLSFLFLILCSQSFIFLDAASVWDSTAKAEAFIGSFNTGMERSGVLSRSQMEDIASISDTIISAIERNPNNSRSKLQALNMAFASSVSEIAFSESNGVSNGVKIQVIIDALRGAFLQTIGTVDQTFLNEIASLVKMFSQVSAENEISSSSTAAGSSASVGTGTV
;
A
#
# COMPACT_ATOMS: atom_id res chain seq x y z
N MET A 1 47.74 -18.95 11.35
CA MET A 1 46.66 -18.17 11.99
C MET A 1 45.62 -19.15 12.51
N HIS A 2 45.59 -19.42 13.82
CA HIS A 2 44.60 -20.31 14.45
C HIS A 2 43.40 -19.46 14.87
N ILE A 3 42.26 -19.61 14.18
CA ILE A 3 40.99 -19.04 14.65
C ILE A 3 40.59 -19.84 15.89
N PRO A 4 40.33 -19.19 17.05
CA PRO A 4 39.93 -19.91 18.24
C PRO A 4 38.57 -20.58 18.00
N THR A 5 38.49 -21.89 18.23
CA THR A 5 37.28 -22.73 18.08
C THR A 5 36.07 -22.16 18.84
N GLN A 6 36.31 -21.39 19.91
CA GLN A 6 35.31 -20.64 20.68
C GLN A 6 34.56 -19.60 19.84
N LEU A 7 35.26 -18.89 18.94
CA LEU A 7 34.66 -17.86 18.09
C LEU A 7 33.77 -18.47 17.00
N SER A 8 34.16 -19.65 16.50
CA SER A 8 33.37 -20.42 15.53
C SER A 8 32.10 -21.01 16.15
N PHE A 9 32.15 -21.39 17.43
CA PHE A 9 30.99 -21.87 18.18
C PHE A 9 29.99 -20.74 18.50
N LEU A 10 30.49 -19.56 18.90
CA LEU A 10 29.66 -18.37 19.09
C LEU A 10 28.95 -17.94 17.81
N PHE A 11 29.63 -17.99 16.67
CA PHE A 11 29.05 -17.68 15.36
C PHE A 11 27.96 -18.68 14.95
N LEU A 12 28.17 -19.99 15.18
CA LEU A 12 27.15 -21.02 14.91
C LEU A 12 25.94 -20.90 15.82
N ILE A 13 26.11 -20.55 17.10
CA ILE A 13 24.99 -20.30 18.03
C ILE A 13 24.21 -19.06 17.60
N LEU A 14 24.88 -17.97 17.20
CA LEU A 14 24.25 -16.76 16.69
C LEU A 14 23.46 -17.02 15.38
N CYS A 15 24.02 -17.82 14.47
CA CYS A 15 23.32 -18.27 13.26
C CYS A 15 22.16 -19.24 13.56
N SER A 16 22.28 -20.09 14.58
CA SER A 16 21.19 -21.00 15.00
C SER A 16 20.02 -20.25 15.66
N GLN A 17 20.32 -19.14 16.36
CA GLN A 17 19.31 -18.24 16.93
C GLN A 17 18.64 -17.36 15.87
N SER A 18 19.19 -17.30 14.65
CA SER A 18 18.61 -16.51 13.54
C SER A 18 17.34 -17.15 12.95
N PHE A 19 16.97 -18.35 13.38
CA PHE A 19 15.72 -19.03 13.00
C PHE A 19 14.71 -19.14 14.14
N ILE A 20 14.72 -18.19 15.08
CA ILE A 20 13.50 -17.93 15.83
C ILE A 20 12.53 -17.33 14.82
N PHE A 21 11.65 -18.16 14.25
CA PHE A 21 10.40 -17.71 13.64
C PHE A 21 9.64 -16.99 14.76
N LEU A 22 9.91 -15.70 14.92
CA LEU A 22 9.02 -14.81 15.64
C LEU A 22 7.71 -14.90 14.89
N ASP A 23 6.64 -15.33 15.58
CA ASP A 23 5.29 -15.12 15.10
C ASP A 23 5.20 -13.61 14.78
N ALA A 24 5.19 -13.27 13.50
CA ALA A 24 5.33 -11.88 13.08
C ALA A 24 4.08 -11.15 13.56
N ALA A 25 4.24 -10.39 14.65
CA ALA A 25 3.16 -9.63 15.25
C ALA A 25 2.50 -8.78 14.16
N SER A 26 1.20 -8.96 13.96
CA SER A 26 0.45 -8.20 12.99
C SER A 26 0.07 -6.84 13.56
N VAL A 27 0.02 -5.82 12.71
CA VAL A 27 -0.56 -4.52 13.09
C VAL A 27 -2.05 -4.65 13.42
N TRP A 28 -2.72 -5.72 12.97
CA TRP A 28 -4.12 -5.99 13.24
C TRP A 28 -4.37 -6.89 14.46
N ASP A 29 -3.33 -7.29 15.20
CA ASP A 29 -3.45 -8.18 16.37
C ASP A 29 -4.30 -7.57 17.49
N SER A 30 -4.33 -6.24 17.59
CA SER A 30 -5.17 -5.54 18.54
C SER A 30 -5.67 -4.21 17.95
N THR A 31 -6.81 -3.73 18.47
CA THR A 31 -7.34 -2.41 18.12
C THR A 31 -6.29 -1.31 18.30
N ALA A 32 -5.57 -1.31 19.43
CA ALA A 32 -4.55 -0.30 19.71
C ALA A 32 -3.40 -0.30 18.70
N LYS A 33 -2.98 -1.48 18.20
CA LYS A 33 -1.96 -1.57 17.15
C LYS A 33 -2.53 -1.10 15.80
N ALA A 34 -3.78 -1.44 15.49
CA ALA A 34 -4.44 -1.01 14.27
C ALA A 34 -4.60 0.51 14.21
N GLU A 35 -5.03 1.14 15.30
CA GLU A 35 -5.14 2.60 15.44
C GLU A 35 -3.78 3.29 15.29
N ALA A 36 -2.75 2.77 15.96
CA ALA A 36 -1.39 3.30 15.84
C ALA A 36 -0.85 3.20 14.41
N PHE A 37 -1.09 2.06 13.76
CA PHE A 37 -0.69 1.83 12.37
C PHE A 37 -1.39 2.80 11.41
N ILE A 38 -2.73 2.88 11.49
CA ILE A 38 -3.53 3.77 10.64
C ILE A 38 -3.16 5.24 10.89
N GLY A 39 -3.00 5.65 12.15
CA GLY A 39 -2.60 7.01 12.51
C GLY A 39 -1.22 7.38 11.94
N SER A 40 -0.25 6.46 12.03
CA SER A 40 1.08 6.67 11.44
C SER A 40 1.03 6.70 9.92
N PHE A 41 0.22 5.83 9.29
CA PHE A 41 0.06 5.81 7.84
C PHE A 41 -0.54 7.12 7.34
N ASN A 42 -1.66 7.56 7.93
CA ASN A 42 -2.33 8.81 7.57
C ASN A 42 -1.41 10.02 7.74
N THR A 43 -0.66 10.09 8.84
CA THR A 43 0.35 11.15 9.05
C THR A 43 1.42 11.14 7.94
N GLY A 44 1.88 9.96 7.52
CA GLY A 44 2.83 9.82 6.42
C GLY A 44 2.27 10.31 5.09
N MET A 45 1.01 9.97 4.81
CA MET A 45 0.31 10.37 3.60
C MET A 45 0.01 11.87 3.57
N GLU A 46 -0.47 12.45 4.67
CA GLU A 46 -0.72 13.91 4.78
C GLU A 46 0.55 14.72 4.53
N ARG A 47 1.68 14.29 5.10
CA ARG A 47 2.98 14.96 4.91
C ARG A 47 3.47 14.91 3.46
N SER A 48 3.06 13.89 2.70
CA SER A 48 3.45 13.77 1.30
C SER A 48 2.75 14.79 0.40
N GLY A 49 1.52 15.20 0.75
CA GLY A 49 0.66 16.03 -0.08
C GLY A 49 0.28 15.41 -1.43
N VAL A 50 0.51 14.10 -1.62
CA VAL A 50 0.31 13.43 -2.93
C VAL A 50 -1.14 13.02 -3.18
N LEU A 51 -1.93 12.77 -2.13
CA LEU A 51 -3.36 12.50 -2.25
C LEU A 51 -4.18 13.75 -1.95
N SER A 52 -5.35 13.86 -2.58
CA SER A 52 -6.30 14.93 -2.30
C SER A 52 -6.90 14.78 -0.90
N ARG A 53 -7.52 15.85 -0.39
CA ARG A 53 -8.21 15.81 0.91
C ARG A 53 -9.37 14.81 0.92
N SER A 54 -10.13 14.71 -0.18
CA SER A 54 -11.23 13.73 -0.31
C SER A 54 -10.69 12.29 -0.26
N GLN A 55 -9.63 11.99 -1.02
CA GLN A 55 -9.00 10.67 -0.98
C GLN A 55 -8.51 10.29 0.43
N MET A 56 -7.96 11.26 1.17
CA MET A 56 -7.54 11.05 2.55
C MET A 56 -8.73 10.80 3.49
N GLU A 57 -9.84 11.51 3.31
CA GLU A 57 -11.07 11.33 4.09
C GLU A 57 -11.70 9.95 3.82
N ASP A 58 -11.74 9.52 2.56
CA ASP A 58 -12.24 8.20 2.17
C ASP A 58 -11.39 7.07 2.77
N ILE A 59 -10.06 7.23 2.74
CA ILE A 59 -9.13 6.29 3.37
C ILE A 59 -9.36 6.23 4.88
N ALA A 60 -9.56 7.37 5.55
CA ALA A 60 -9.85 7.42 6.97
C ALA A 60 -11.17 6.70 7.31
N SER A 61 -12.23 6.94 6.55
CA SER A 61 -13.54 6.29 6.73
C SER A 61 -13.48 4.76 6.59
N ILE A 62 -12.76 4.25 5.58
CA ILE A 62 -12.55 2.80 5.44
C ILE A 62 -11.67 2.25 6.56
N SER A 63 -10.66 3.00 6.98
CA SER A 63 -9.79 2.61 8.10
C SER A 63 -10.59 2.44 9.40
N ASP A 64 -11.52 3.34 9.69
CA ASP A 64 -12.44 3.24 10.84
C ASP A 64 -13.37 2.02 10.73
N THR A 65 -13.81 1.68 9.51
CA THR A 65 -14.60 0.47 9.25
C THR A 65 -13.80 -0.80 9.58
N ILE A 66 -12.52 -0.83 9.22
CA ILE A 66 -11.61 -1.93 9.53
C ILE A 66 -11.37 -2.04 11.04
N ILE A 67 -11.08 -0.92 11.72
CA ILE A 67 -10.91 -0.87 13.18
C ILE A 67 -12.17 -1.41 13.88
N SER A 68 -13.34 -0.92 13.49
CA SER A 68 -14.62 -1.38 14.03
C SER A 68 -14.84 -2.89 13.84
N ALA A 69 -14.38 -3.45 12.72
CA ALA A 69 -14.48 -4.89 12.46
C ALA A 69 -13.54 -5.73 13.36
N ILE A 70 -12.37 -5.18 13.70
CA ILE A 70 -11.42 -5.78 14.65
C ILE A 70 -11.99 -5.74 16.07
N GLU A 71 -12.54 -4.59 16.50
CA GLU A 71 -13.15 -4.43 17.83
C GLU A 71 -14.29 -5.42 18.06
N ARG A 72 -15.15 -5.62 17.06
CA ARG A 72 -16.28 -6.55 17.14
C ARG A 72 -15.85 -8.01 17.16
N ASN A 73 -14.66 -8.33 16.65
CA ASN A 73 -14.15 -9.69 16.57
C ASN A 73 -12.66 -9.71 16.94
N PRO A 74 -12.31 -9.60 18.24
CA PRO A 74 -10.91 -9.49 18.67
C PRO A 74 -10.12 -10.78 18.45
N ASN A 75 -10.80 -11.92 18.27
CA ASN A 75 -10.16 -13.18 17.92
C ASN A 75 -9.73 -13.17 16.45
N ASN A 76 -8.45 -12.90 16.24
CA ASN A 76 -7.86 -12.86 14.91
C ASN A 76 -7.10 -14.15 14.62
N SER A 77 -7.57 -14.90 13.62
CA SER A 77 -6.79 -15.97 13.01
C SER A 77 -5.77 -15.39 12.03
N ARG A 78 -4.69 -16.14 11.72
CA ARG A 78 -3.73 -15.70 10.69
C ARG A 78 -4.38 -15.37 9.35
N SER A 79 -5.33 -16.19 8.90
CA SER A 79 -6.06 -15.93 7.65
C SER A 79 -6.86 -14.63 7.71
N LYS A 80 -7.43 -14.28 8.87
CA LYS A 80 -8.13 -13.02 9.06
C LYS A 80 -7.18 -11.83 9.04
N LEU A 81 -6.05 -11.92 9.75
CA LEU A 81 -5.02 -10.87 9.74
C LEU A 81 -4.50 -10.61 8.32
N GLN A 82 -4.25 -11.68 7.55
CA GLN A 82 -3.86 -11.58 6.15
C GLN A 82 -4.95 -10.95 5.28
N ALA A 83 -6.22 -11.32 5.48
CA ALA A 83 -7.33 -10.74 4.75
C ALA A 83 -7.51 -9.24 5.05
N LEU A 84 -7.36 -8.81 6.31
CA LEU A 84 -7.41 -7.40 6.70
C LEU A 84 -6.28 -6.59 6.06
N ASN A 85 -5.09 -7.15 6.08
CA ASN A 85 -3.90 -6.65 5.39
C ASN A 85 -4.15 -6.39 3.89
N MET A 86 -4.74 -7.37 3.20
CA MET A 86 -5.08 -7.26 1.78
C MET A 86 -6.22 -6.28 1.55
N ALA A 87 -7.26 -6.29 2.39
CA ALA A 87 -8.40 -5.40 2.28
C ALA A 87 -7.97 -3.94 2.44
N PHE A 88 -7.17 -3.62 3.46
CA PHE A 88 -6.64 -2.28 3.66
C PHE A 88 -5.82 -1.80 2.45
N ALA A 89 -4.86 -2.61 2.01
CA ALA A 89 -4.02 -2.28 0.87
C ALA A 89 -4.82 -2.09 -0.42
N SER A 90 -5.83 -2.93 -0.64
CA SER A 90 -6.74 -2.84 -1.79
C SER A 90 -7.52 -1.54 -1.75
N SER A 91 -8.19 -1.23 -0.63
CA SER A 91 -9.00 -0.02 -0.49
C SER A 91 -8.17 1.26 -0.63
N VAL A 92 -6.98 1.31 -0.01
CA VAL A 92 -6.07 2.45 -0.15
C VAL A 92 -5.62 2.64 -1.60
N SER A 93 -5.29 1.54 -2.28
CA SER A 93 -4.87 1.60 -3.68
C SER A 93 -6.01 2.06 -4.59
N GLU A 94 -7.19 1.50 -4.42
CA GLU A 94 -8.38 1.86 -5.18
C GLU A 94 -8.69 3.36 -5.05
N ILE A 95 -8.71 3.89 -3.82
CA ILE A 95 -8.95 5.32 -3.59
C ILE A 95 -7.81 6.18 -4.14
N ALA A 96 -6.55 5.78 -3.95
CA ALA A 96 -5.39 6.56 -4.39
C ALA A 96 -5.33 6.73 -5.92
N PHE A 97 -5.85 5.74 -6.66
CA PHE A 97 -5.86 5.73 -8.12
C PHE A 97 -7.25 5.90 -8.75
N SER A 98 -8.31 6.13 -7.96
CA SER A 98 -9.65 6.42 -8.50
C SER A 98 -9.71 7.77 -9.21
N GLU A 99 -8.87 8.71 -8.78
CA GLU A 99 -8.81 10.07 -9.32
C GLU A 99 -7.40 10.46 -9.74
N SER A 100 -7.31 11.06 -10.93
CA SER A 100 -6.09 11.71 -11.41
C SER A 100 -6.02 13.13 -10.87
N ASN A 101 -4.94 13.43 -10.15
CA ASN A 101 -4.68 14.75 -9.57
C ASN A 101 -3.43 15.40 -10.20
N GLY A 102 -3.03 14.93 -11.39
CA GLY A 102 -1.82 15.38 -12.09
C GLY A 102 -0.51 14.83 -11.53
N VAL A 103 -0.54 14.08 -10.42
CA VAL A 103 0.64 13.36 -9.88
C VAL A 103 0.77 12.00 -10.56
N SER A 104 1.98 11.67 -10.98
CA SER A 104 2.23 10.38 -11.65
C SER A 104 1.96 9.19 -10.73
N ASN A 105 1.40 8.12 -11.29
CA ASN A 105 1.12 6.90 -10.53
C ASN A 105 2.39 6.33 -9.87
N GLY A 106 3.55 6.45 -10.50
CA GLY A 106 4.83 6.04 -9.90
C GLY A 106 5.15 6.77 -8.59
N VAL A 107 4.88 8.07 -8.51
CA VAL A 107 5.07 8.87 -7.29
C VAL A 107 4.07 8.48 -6.21
N LYS A 108 2.79 8.30 -6.58
CA LYS A 108 1.75 7.81 -5.66
C LYS A 108 2.12 6.46 -5.05
N ILE A 109 2.54 5.49 -5.88
CA ILE A 109 2.98 4.16 -5.43
C ILE A 109 4.11 4.28 -4.41
N GLN A 110 5.15 5.06 -4.73
CA GLN A 110 6.32 5.20 -3.86
C GLN A 110 5.95 5.77 -2.49
N VAL A 111 5.13 6.82 -2.48
CA VAL A 111 4.67 7.46 -1.25
C VAL A 111 3.81 6.52 -0.40
N ILE A 112 2.89 5.76 -1.02
CA ILE A 112 2.07 4.78 -0.30
C ILE A 112 2.96 3.72 0.34
N ILE A 113 3.94 3.18 -0.39
CA ILE A 113 4.90 2.18 0.13
C ILE A 113 5.72 2.76 1.28
N ASP A 114 6.20 4.01 1.16
CA ASP A 114 6.99 4.65 2.20
C ASP A 114 6.18 4.96 3.46
N ALA A 115 4.91 5.38 3.30
CA ALA A 115 3.99 5.58 4.41
C ALA A 115 3.67 4.26 5.13
N LEU A 116 3.42 3.18 4.39
CA LEU A 116 3.21 1.84 4.94
C LEU A 116 4.44 1.36 5.71
N ARG A 117 5.65 1.49 5.13
CA ARG A 117 6.92 1.19 5.79
C ARG A 117 7.07 1.93 7.10
N GLY A 118 6.83 3.24 7.07
CA GLY A 118 6.89 4.09 8.27
C GLY A 118 5.91 3.63 9.35
N ALA A 119 4.69 3.30 8.96
CA ALA A 119 3.65 2.82 9.87
C ALA A 119 3.99 1.47 10.50
N PHE A 120 4.54 0.53 9.73
CA PHE A 120 5.02 -0.76 10.25
C PHE A 120 6.12 -0.57 11.31
N LEU A 121 7.13 0.23 10.98
CA LEU A 121 8.24 0.50 11.89
C LEU A 121 7.78 1.17 13.19
N GLN A 122 6.82 2.10 13.11
CA GLN A 122 6.30 2.78 14.30
C GLN A 122 5.42 1.88 15.17
N THR A 123 4.74 0.90 14.58
CA THR A 123 3.73 0.11 15.31
C THR A 123 4.28 -1.18 15.91
N ILE A 124 5.07 -1.93 15.14
CA ILE A 124 5.57 -3.25 15.55
C ILE A 124 7.11 -3.30 15.60
N GLY A 125 7.80 -2.22 15.22
CA GLY A 125 9.26 -2.13 15.26
C GLY A 125 9.99 -2.93 14.18
N THR A 126 9.25 -3.70 13.37
CA THR A 126 9.76 -4.48 12.27
C THR A 126 8.91 -4.26 11.02
N VAL A 127 9.49 -4.58 9.88
CA VAL A 127 8.78 -4.54 8.60
C VAL A 127 8.64 -5.98 8.13
N ASP A 128 7.40 -6.43 7.96
CA ASP A 128 7.15 -7.67 7.23
C ASP A 128 7.41 -7.42 5.75
N GLN A 129 8.58 -7.83 5.28
CA GLN A 129 9.01 -7.60 3.91
C GLN A 129 8.17 -8.38 2.90
N THR A 130 7.64 -9.55 3.29
CA THR A 130 6.72 -10.34 2.46
C THR A 130 5.45 -9.55 2.25
N PHE A 131 4.87 -9.04 3.35
CA PHE A 131 3.67 -8.24 3.30
C PHE A 131 3.84 -6.96 2.48
N LEU A 132 4.93 -6.23 2.67
CA LEU A 132 5.19 -5.04 1.86
C LEU A 132 5.35 -5.34 0.38
N ASN A 133 5.96 -6.46 0.01
CA ASN A 133 6.09 -6.85 -1.39
C ASN A 133 4.71 -7.17 -1.99
N GLU A 134 3.83 -7.82 -1.22
CA GLU A 134 2.44 -8.09 -1.61
C GLU A 134 1.65 -6.80 -1.82
N ILE A 135 1.70 -5.86 -0.85
CA ILE A 135 1.04 -4.55 -1.01
C ILE A 135 1.62 -3.79 -2.19
N ALA A 136 2.94 -3.71 -2.32
CA ALA A 136 3.57 -3.03 -3.44
C ALA A 136 3.14 -3.63 -4.79
N SER A 137 2.92 -4.94 -4.86
CA SER A 137 2.39 -5.59 -6.06
C SER A 137 0.92 -5.24 -6.31
N LEU A 138 0.09 -5.20 -5.27
CA LEU A 138 -1.32 -4.82 -5.37
C LEU A 138 -1.46 -3.35 -5.81
N VAL A 139 -0.76 -2.43 -5.16
CA VAL A 139 -0.77 -0.99 -5.47
C VAL A 139 -0.35 -0.78 -6.93
N LYS A 140 0.66 -1.52 -7.41
CA LYS A 140 1.06 -1.50 -8.83
C LYS A 140 -0.03 -2.02 -9.76
N MET A 141 -0.68 -3.14 -9.43
CA MET A 141 -1.77 -3.69 -10.22
C MET A 141 -2.94 -2.70 -10.32
N PHE A 142 -3.36 -2.11 -9.20
CA PHE A 142 -4.41 -1.10 -9.19
C PHE A 142 -4.05 0.15 -9.99
N SER A 143 -2.78 0.60 -9.94
CA SER A 143 -2.35 1.72 -10.77
C SER A 143 -2.44 1.47 -12.28
N GLN A 144 -2.29 0.20 -12.70
CA GLN A 144 -2.44 -0.20 -14.11
C GLN A 144 -3.91 -0.27 -14.47
N VAL A 145 -4.74 -0.91 -13.63
CA VAL A 145 -6.19 -0.99 -13.84
C VAL A 145 -6.80 0.40 -13.90
N SER A 146 -6.43 1.33 -13.02
CA SER A 146 -6.89 2.72 -13.07
C SER A 146 -6.45 3.46 -14.33
N ALA A 147 -5.25 3.18 -14.85
CA ALA A 147 -4.80 3.77 -16.12
C ALA A 147 -5.59 3.21 -17.32
N GLU A 148 -6.08 1.96 -17.25
CA GLU A 148 -6.95 1.39 -18.28
C GLU A 148 -8.43 1.81 -18.11
N ASN A 149 -8.83 2.23 -16.91
CA ASN A 149 -10.17 2.70 -16.59
C ASN A 149 -10.36 4.22 -16.75
N GLU A 150 -9.27 4.99 -16.96
CA GLU A 150 -9.36 6.29 -17.63
C GLU A 150 -9.83 6.03 -19.07
N ILE A 151 -11.17 5.98 -19.26
CA ILE A 151 -11.79 5.95 -20.59
C ILE A 151 -11.09 6.99 -21.44
N SER A 152 -10.43 6.54 -22.52
CA SER A 152 -9.80 7.35 -23.56
C SER A 152 -10.72 8.48 -23.99
N SER A 153 -10.65 9.60 -23.26
CA SER A 153 -11.32 10.85 -23.57
C SER A 153 -10.28 11.76 -24.22
N SER A 154 -9.56 11.20 -25.20
CA SER A 154 -8.67 11.96 -26.06
C SER A 154 -8.73 11.43 -27.49
N SER A 155 -9.19 12.34 -28.36
CA SER A 155 -8.92 12.46 -29.79
C SER A 155 -9.66 11.54 -30.78
N THR A 156 -10.91 11.89 -31.08
CA THR A 156 -11.33 11.99 -32.49
C THR A 156 -11.87 13.39 -32.80
N ALA A 157 -11.06 14.42 -32.51
CA ALA A 157 -11.09 15.64 -33.31
C ALA A 157 -10.29 15.38 -34.60
N ALA A 158 -10.76 14.44 -35.42
CA ALA A 158 -10.29 14.29 -36.78
C ALA A 158 -10.95 15.41 -37.58
N GLY A 159 -10.18 16.46 -37.87
CA GLY A 159 -10.60 17.59 -38.67
C GLY A 159 -11.31 17.12 -39.94
N SER A 160 -12.54 17.60 -40.13
CA SER A 160 -13.26 17.45 -41.39
C SER A 160 -12.52 18.22 -42.49
N SER A 161 -11.59 17.56 -43.18
CA SER A 161 -11.18 17.98 -44.52
C SER A 161 -12.32 17.61 -45.47
N ALA A 162 -13.34 18.46 -45.54
CA ALA A 162 -14.39 18.37 -46.53
C ALA A 162 -13.78 18.71 -47.91
N SER A 163 -13.57 17.68 -48.71
CA SER A 163 -13.43 17.78 -50.15
C SER A 163 -14.74 18.31 -50.76
N VAL A 164 -14.73 19.50 -51.35
CA VAL A 164 -15.77 19.91 -52.30
C VAL A 164 -15.07 20.28 -53.60
N GLY A 165 -15.04 19.31 -54.51
CA GLY A 165 -14.90 19.55 -55.93
C GLY A 165 -16.27 19.61 -56.59
N THR A 166 -16.31 20.36 -57.69
CA THR A 166 -17.30 20.38 -58.80
C THR A 166 -18.57 21.26 -58.71
N GLY A 167 -18.57 22.33 -59.53
CA GLY A 167 -19.58 22.51 -60.59
C GLY A 167 -20.45 23.77 -60.56
N THR A 168 -20.15 24.77 -61.41
CA THR A 168 -21.06 25.43 -62.39
C THR A 168 -20.48 26.79 -62.87
N VAL A 169 -20.29 26.92 -64.18
CA VAL A 169 -20.24 28.19 -64.94
C VAL A 169 -21.19 28.03 -66.12
#